data_AF-A0A6M0G5Z6-F1
#
_entry.id   AF-A0A6M0G5Z6-F1
#
_cell.length_a   1.000
_cell.length_b   1.000
_cell.length_c   1.000
_cell.angle_alpha   90.00
_cell.angle_beta   90.00
_cell.angle_gamma   90.00
#
_symmetry.space_group_name_H-M   'P 1'
#
loop_
_entity.id
_entity.type
_entity.pdbx_description
1 polymer ?
#
loop_
_entity_poly.entity_id
_entity_poly.type
_entity_poly.pdbx_seq_one_letter_code
_entity_poly.pdbx_strand_id
1 'polypeptide(L)'
;MSNLALAYQQLGQVPEAKDAIATSLALLAAEPDHRDRQNILPQALNTQGSLQMSWGQAEAALNSLQQAEAAYEQVGDQAGVFRSLLNQAQTLRVMGLYRRSLNILNQVNHTLEEQPYSPLKAAGMRQTLKIPVFLKNLPCLLSLLVLLVLYTGAYAIRPYGLYCMM
;
A
#
# COMPACT_ATOMS: atom_id res chain seq x y z
N MET A 1 9.56 -22.07 5.78
CA MET A 1 10.73 -21.69 4.95
C MET A 1 10.76 -20.20 4.60
N SER A 2 9.71 -19.43 4.88
CA SER A 2 9.69 -17.97 4.70
C SER A 2 10.82 -17.21 5.41
N ASN A 3 11.17 -17.58 6.65
CA ASN A 3 12.28 -16.97 7.39
C ASN A 3 13.64 -17.26 6.75
N LEU A 4 13.81 -18.45 6.16
CA LEU A 4 15.04 -18.81 5.45
C LEU A 4 15.20 -17.97 4.18
N ALA A 5 14.13 -17.78 3.41
CA ALA A 5 14.14 -16.92 2.25
C ALA A 5 14.51 -15.46 2.61
N LEU A 6 13.97 -14.94 3.72
CA LEU A 6 14.32 -13.61 4.22
C LEU A 6 15.79 -13.52 4.68
N ALA A 7 16.33 -14.56 5.31
CA ALA A 7 17.73 -14.61 5.71
C ALA A 7 18.66 -14.59 4.48
N TYR A 8 18.37 -15.41 3.46
CA TYR A 8 19.11 -15.40 2.20
C TYR A 8 19.04 -14.04 1.50
N GLN A 9 17.86 -13.40 1.50
CA GLN A 9 17.72 -12.05 0.97
C GLN A 9 18.62 -11.04 1.69
N GLN A 10 18.71 -11.11 3.02
CA GLN A 10 19.58 -10.21 3.81
C GLN A 10 21.07 -10.45 3.53
N LEU A 11 21.45 -11.67 3.15
CA LEU A 11 22.80 -12.04 2.75
C LEU A 11 23.10 -11.73 1.27
N GLY A 12 22.14 -11.20 0.51
CA GLY A 12 22.27 -10.96 -0.93
C GLY A 12 22.21 -12.22 -1.79
N GLN A 13 21.86 -13.37 -1.20
CA GLN A 13 21.72 -14.68 -1.84
C GLN A 13 20.34 -14.81 -2.52
N VAL A 14 20.16 -14.05 -3.60
CA VAL A 14 18.88 -13.95 -4.31
C VAL A 14 18.39 -15.29 -4.88
N PRO A 15 19.23 -16.14 -5.53
CA PRO A 15 18.78 -17.45 -6.01
C PRO A 15 18.24 -18.34 -4.89
N GLU A 16 18.95 -18.44 -3.77
CA GLU A 16 18.59 -19.27 -2.63
C GLU A 16 17.32 -18.75 -1.95
N ALA A 17 17.14 -17.43 -1.88
CA ALA A 17 15.91 -16.82 -1.40
C ALA A 17 14.70 -17.18 -2.27
N LYS A 18 14.85 -17.19 -3.61
CA LYS A 18 13.82 -17.60 -4.56
C LYS A 18 13.45 -19.08 -4.40
N ASP A 19 14.45 -19.94 -4.31
CA ASP A 19 14.24 -21.38 -4.16
C ASP A 19 13.57 -21.70 -2.82
N ALA A 20 14.00 -21.06 -1.73
CA ALA A 20 13.42 -21.26 -0.41
C ALA A 20 11.94 -20.85 -0.35
N ILE A 21 11.56 -19.70 -0.93
CA ILE A 21 10.16 -19.26 -0.94
C ILE A 21 9.30 -20.11 -1.89
N ALA A 22 9.82 -20.49 -3.07
CA ALA A 22 9.13 -21.35 -4.01
C ALA A 22 8.86 -22.73 -3.42
N THR A 23 9.85 -23.33 -2.78
CA THR A 23 9.71 -24.61 -2.07
C THR A 23 8.65 -24.52 -0.97
N SER A 24 8.66 -23.44 -0.18
CA SER A 24 7.65 -23.22 0.87
C SER A 24 6.23 -23.24 0.33
N LEU A 25 5.99 -22.56 -0.80
CA LEU A 25 4.68 -22.45 -1.41
C LEU A 25 4.25 -23.76 -2.09
N ALA A 26 5.19 -24.47 -2.72
CA ALA A 26 4.93 -25.78 -3.32
C ALA A 26 4.47 -26.80 -2.28
N LEU A 27 5.12 -26.84 -1.11
CA LEU A 27 4.73 -27.72 0.00
C LEU A 27 3.32 -27.37 0.50
N LEU A 28 3.02 -26.09 0.67
CA LEU A 28 1.68 -25.64 1.07
C LEU A 28 0.62 -25.95 0.01
N ALA A 29 0.97 -25.98 -1.27
CA ALA A 29 0.05 -26.36 -2.34
C ALA A 29 -0.20 -27.88 -2.40
N ALA A 30 0.80 -28.69 -2.04
CA ALA A 30 0.71 -30.15 -2.06
C ALA A 30 -0.15 -30.72 -0.92
N GLU A 31 -0.29 -30.01 0.20
CA GLU A 31 -1.04 -30.46 1.38
C GLU A 31 -2.21 -29.50 1.73
N PRO A 32 -3.26 -29.42 0.90
CA PRO A 32 -4.36 -28.45 1.09
C PRO A 32 -5.13 -28.63 2.41
N ASP A 33 -5.20 -29.86 2.94
CA ASP A 33 -5.96 -30.22 4.14
C ASP A 33 -5.12 -30.17 5.43
N HIS A 34 -3.83 -29.82 5.35
CA HIS A 34 -3.01 -29.69 6.54
C HIS A 34 -3.54 -28.57 7.44
N ARG A 35 -3.79 -28.87 8.72
CA ARG A 35 -4.48 -27.94 9.65
C ARG A 35 -3.82 -26.57 9.72
N ASP A 36 -2.49 -26.53 9.65
CA ASP A 36 -1.75 -25.28 9.77
C ASP A 36 -1.62 -24.50 8.45
N ARG A 37 -1.99 -25.09 7.30
CA ARG A 37 -1.82 -24.43 5.99
C ARG A 37 -2.52 -23.09 5.94
N GLN A 38 -3.75 -23.02 6.42
CA GLN A 38 -4.54 -21.79 6.44
C GLN A 38 -3.82 -20.69 7.22
N ASN A 39 -3.10 -21.06 8.28
CA ASN A 39 -2.35 -20.14 9.13
C ASN A 39 -0.93 -19.86 8.66
N ILE A 40 -0.40 -20.54 7.65
CA ILE A 40 0.99 -20.39 7.16
C ILE A 40 1.04 -19.79 5.74
N LEU A 41 0.05 -20.11 4.92
CA LEU A 41 -0.06 -19.63 3.55
C LEU A 41 -0.09 -18.10 3.44
N PRO A 42 -0.88 -17.36 4.24
CA PRO A 42 -0.91 -15.90 4.17
C PRO A 42 0.47 -15.26 4.41
N GLN A 43 1.25 -15.78 5.37
CA GLN A 43 2.58 -15.27 5.69
C GLN A 43 3.60 -15.63 4.60
N ALA A 44 3.49 -16.82 4.02
CA ALA A 44 4.33 -17.22 2.89
C ALA A 44 4.08 -16.31 1.66
N LEU A 45 2.82 -16.06 1.30
CA LEU A 45 2.44 -15.16 0.22
C LEU A 45 2.89 -13.71 0.46
N ASN A 46 2.70 -13.21 1.70
CA ASN A 46 3.17 -11.86 2.05
C ASN A 46 4.70 -11.73 1.98
N THR A 47 5.42 -12.79 2.36
CA THR A 47 6.89 -12.86 2.25
C THR A 47 7.31 -12.88 0.78
N GLN A 48 6.65 -13.69 -0.05
CA GLN A 48 6.89 -13.73 -1.49
C GLN A 48 6.71 -12.35 -2.13
N GLY A 49 5.62 -11.65 -1.81
CA GLY A 49 5.37 -10.30 -2.31
C GLY A 49 6.46 -9.31 -1.90
N SER A 50 6.91 -9.38 -0.65
CA SER A 50 7.99 -8.52 -0.14
C SER A 50 9.33 -8.79 -0.83
N LEU A 51 9.65 -10.06 -1.08
CA LEU A 51 10.85 -10.48 -1.80
C LEU A 51 10.82 -10.06 -3.27
N GLN A 52 9.70 -10.32 -3.97
CA GLN A 52 9.48 -9.88 -5.35
C GLN A 52 9.66 -8.36 -5.49
N MET A 53 9.15 -7.60 -4.52
CA MET A 53 9.34 -6.16 -4.47
C MET A 53 10.82 -5.78 -4.35
N SER A 54 11.58 -6.45 -3.49
CA SER A 54 13.03 -6.23 -3.33
C SER A 54 13.84 -6.58 -4.58
N TRP A 55 13.30 -7.45 -5.44
CA TRP A 55 13.89 -7.84 -6.72
C TRP A 55 13.38 -7.01 -7.90
N GLY A 56 12.59 -5.95 -7.66
CA GLY A 56 12.05 -5.08 -8.72
C GLY A 56 10.85 -5.65 -9.48
N GLN A 57 10.25 -6.74 -9.01
CA GLN A 57 9.12 -7.41 -9.65
C GLN A 57 7.78 -6.89 -9.09
N ALA A 58 7.51 -5.60 -9.30
CA ALA A 58 6.40 -4.91 -8.63
C ALA A 58 5.02 -5.50 -8.97
N GLU A 59 4.76 -5.88 -10.22
CA GLU A 59 3.47 -6.49 -10.60
C GLU A 59 3.24 -7.85 -9.94
N ALA A 60 4.27 -8.71 -9.94
CA ALA A 60 4.22 -10.00 -9.27
C ALA A 60 4.04 -9.82 -7.75
N ALA A 61 4.75 -8.85 -7.17
CA ALA A 61 4.61 -8.50 -5.76
C ALA A 61 3.17 -8.11 -5.41
N LEU A 62 2.55 -7.24 -6.21
CA LEU A 62 1.17 -6.81 -5.99
C LEU A 62 0.21 -8.00 -5.99
N ASN A 63 0.36 -8.91 -6.96
CA ASN A 63 -0.46 -10.10 -7.06
C ASN A 63 -0.31 -11.01 -5.83
N SER A 64 0.92 -11.32 -5.41
CA SER A 64 1.19 -12.14 -4.23
C SER A 64 0.63 -11.51 -2.94
N LEU A 65 0.70 -10.18 -2.82
CA LEU A 65 0.19 -9.45 -1.67
C LEU A 65 -1.35 -9.40 -1.63
N GLN A 66 -2.02 -9.39 -2.78
CA GLN A 66 -3.48 -9.51 -2.87
C GLN A 66 -3.95 -10.92 -2.49
N GLN A 67 -3.22 -11.95 -2.91
CA GLN A 67 -3.50 -13.31 -2.46
C GLN A 67 -3.27 -13.47 -0.95
N ALA A 68 -2.22 -12.84 -0.41
CA ALA A 68 -1.96 -12.83 1.03
C ALA A 68 -3.09 -12.16 1.81
N GLU A 69 -3.57 -11.00 1.35
CA GLU A 69 -4.72 -10.29 1.94
C GLU A 69 -5.94 -11.20 2.03
N ALA A 70 -6.37 -11.77 0.90
CA ALA A 70 -7.52 -12.67 0.86
C ALA A 70 -7.34 -13.89 1.79
N ALA A 71 -6.12 -14.43 1.88
CA ALA A 71 -5.83 -15.55 2.77
C ALA A 71 -5.86 -15.13 4.26
N TYR A 72 -5.39 -13.92 4.60
CA TYR A 72 -5.52 -13.39 5.96
C TYR A 72 -6.97 -13.10 6.35
N GLU A 73 -7.79 -12.61 5.42
CA GLU A 73 -9.23 -12.40 5.64
C GLU A 73 -9.92 -13.73 5.97
N GLN A 74 -9.61 -14.80 5.24
CA GLN A 74 -10.18 -16.13 5.48
C GLN A 74 -9.90 -16.69 6.87
N VAL A 75 -8.74 -16.38 7.45
CA VAL A 75 -8.37 -16.81 8.81
C VAL A 75 -8.68 -15.78 9.89
N GLY A 76 -9.28 -14.64 9.53
CA GLY A 76 -9.64 -13.58 10.45
C GLY A 76 -8.44 -12.80 11.04
N ASP A 77 -7.25 -12.90 10.43
CA ASP A 77 -6.05 -12.17 10.87
C ASP A 77 -6.04 -10.74 10.33
N GLN A 78 -6.69 -9.85 11.06
CA GLN A 78 -6.77 -8.42 10.73
C GLN A 78 -5.39 -7.75 10.67
N ALA A 79 -4.44 -8.18 11.51
CA ALA A 79 -3.09 -7.62 11.49
C ALA A 79 -2.35 -8.01 10.20
N GLY A 80 -2.55 -9.24 9.73
CA GLY A 80 -2.10 -9.73 8.44
C GLY A 80 -2.67 -8.93 7.27
N VAL A 81 -3.99 -8.73 7.25
CA VAL A 81 -4.67 -7.88 6.25
C VAL A 81 -4.05 -6.49 6.17
N PHE A 82 -3.89 -5.82 7.31
CA PHE A 82 -3.26 -4.49 7.34
C PHE A 82 -1.84 -4.48 6.79
N ARG A 83 -1.02 -5.48 7.14
CA ARG A 83 0.36 -5.59 6.63
C ARG A 83 0.37 -5.78 5.12
N SER A 84 -0.49 -6.65 4.58
CA SER A 84 -0.61 -6.87 3.14
C SER A 84 -1.05 -5.60 2.42
N LEU A 85 -2.05 -4.87 2.92
CA LEU A 85 -2.51 -3.60 2.35
C LEU A 85 -1.42 -2.52 2.32
N LEU A 86 -0.63 -2.38 3.40
CA LEU A 86 0.49 -1.44 3.44
C LEU A 86 1.56 -1.79 2.41
N ASN A 87 1.88 -3.07 2.26
CA ASN A 87 2.82 -3.55 1.26
C ASN A 87 2.29 -3.28 -0.16
N GLN A 88 0.99 -3.53 -0.43
CA GLN A 88 0.37 -3.22 -1.73
C GLN A 88 0.44 -1.72 -2.03
N ALA A 89 0.13 -0.86 -1.06
CA ALA A 89 0.22 0.58 -1.23
C ALA A 89 1.65 1.03 -1.58
N GLN A 90 2.67 0.42 -0.96
CA GLN A 90 4.07 0.68 -1.30
C GLN A 90 4.40 0.19 -2.72
N THR A 91 3.97 -1.01 -3.09
CA THR A 91 4.17 -1.58 -4.42
C THR A 91 3.55 -0.69 -5.51
N LEU A 92 2.31 -0.25 -5.30
CA LEU A 92 1.60 0.67 -6.21
C LEU A 92 2.34 2.00 -6.38
N ARG A 93 3.01 2.52 -5.35
CA ARG A 93 3.83 3.75 -5.50
C ARG A 93 5.01 3.54 -6.42
N VAL A 94 5.71 2.41 -6.31
CA VAL A 94 6.84 2.09 -7.18
C VAL A 94 6.39 1.87 -8.62
N MET A 95 5.18 1.37 -8.83
CA MET A 95 4.53 1.29 -10.14
C MET A 95 4.03 2.65 -10.67
N GLY A 96 4.16 3.75 -9.91
CA GLY A 96 3.63 5.06 -10.29
C GLY A 96 2.11 5.21 -10.12
N LEU A 97 1.43 4.24 -9.53
CA LEU A 97 -0.03 4.20 -9.34
C LEU A 97 -0.45 4.92 -8.05
N TYR A 98 -0.07 6.19 -7.93
CA TYR A 98 -0.23 6.98 -6.71
C TYR A 98 -1.68 7.09 -6.21
N ARG A 99 -2.65 7.30 -7.11
CA ARG A 99 -4.08 7.39 -6.72
C ARG A 99 -4.57 6.10 -6.06
N ARG A 100 -4.20 4.94 -6.60
CA ARG A 100 -4.59 3.63 -6.03
C ARG A 100 -3.93 3.40 -4.67
N SER A 101 -2.64 3.74 -4.55
CA SER A 101 -1.93 3.68 -3.27
C SER A 101 -2.60 4.54 -2.19
N LEU A 102 -2.96 5.79 -2.52
CA LEU A 102 -3.65 6.68 -1.59
C LEU A 102 -5.01 6.15 -1.15
N ASN A 103 -5.77 5.54 -2.05
CA ASN A 103 -7.07 4.94 -1.69
C ASN A 103 -6.90 3.84 -0.63
N ILE A 104 -5.94 2.93 -0.83
CA ILE A 104 -5.62 1.87 0.14
C ILE A 104 -5.19 2.49 1.49
N LEU A 105 -4.30 3.48 1.46
CA LEU A 105 -3.78 4.12 2.67
C LEU A 105 -4.87 4.87 3.44
N ASN A 106 -5.81 5.51 2.75
CA ASN A 106 -6.95 6.18 3.38
C ASN A 106 -7.91 5.16 4.02
N GLN A 107 -8.18 4.05 3.34
CA GLN A 107 -8.99 2.96 3.89
C GLN A 107 -8.37 2.39 5.16
N VAL A 108 -7.07 2.07 5.12
CA VAL A 108 -6.32 1.59 6.29
C VAL A 108 -6.37 2.61 7.42
N ASN A 109 -6.20 3.91 7.13
CA ASN A 109 -6.23 4.95 8.16
C ASN A 109 -7.62 5.08 8.80
N HIS A 110 -8.71 5.01 8.02
CA HIS A 110 -10.07 5.06 8.54
C HIS A 110 -10.33 3.90 9.52
N THR A 111 -9.95 2.67 9.16
CA THR A 111 -10.13 1.51 10.04
C THR A 111 -9.27 1.61 11.32
N LEU A 112 -8.11 2.26 11.27
CA LEU A 112 -7.24 2.48 12.42
C LEU A 112 -7.71 3.63 13.34
N GLU A 113 -8.45 4.60 12.82
CA GLU A 113 -9.06 5.68 13.60
C GLU A 113 -10.18 5.15 14.50
N GLU A 114 -10.90 4.12 14.06
CA GLU A 114 -11.95 3.43 14.82
C GLU A 114 -11.41 2.53 15.95
N GLN A 115 -10.09 2.25 15.98
CA GLN A 115 -9.48 1.39 17.00
C GLN A 115 -8.74 2.19 18.10
N PRO A 116 -8.82 1.76 19.38
CA PRO A 116 -7.98 2.29 20.44
C PRO A 116 -6.49 2.05 20.12
N TYR A 117 -5.62 2.93 20.63
CA TYR A 117 -4.19 2.96 20.26
C TYR A 117 -3.52 1.58 20.27
N SER A 118 -2.97 1.17 19.13
CA SER A 118 -2.26 -0.10 18.94
C SER A 118 -0.93 0.10 18.20
N PRO A 119 0.06 -0.80 18.34
CA PRO A 119 1.31 -0.75 17.56
C PRO A 119 1.08 -0.76 16.03
N LEU A 120 -0.02 -1.39 15.58
CA LEU A 120 -0.48 -1.38 14.19
C LEU A 120 -0.84 0.03 13.71
N LYS A 121 -1.49 0.83 14.56
CA LYS A 121 -1.81 2.24 14.28
C LYS A 121 -0.54 3.06 14.03
N ALA A 122 0.50 2.87 14.85
CA ALA A 122 1.78 3.57 14.67
C ALA A 122 2.51 3.15 13.37
N ALA A 123 2.47 1.87 12.99
CA ALA A 123 3.06 1.39 11.75
C ALA A 123 2.33 1.91 10.50
N GLY A 124 0.98 1.88 10.51
CA GLY A 124 0.14 2.45 9.46
C GLY A 124 0.37 3.96 9.33
N MET A 125 0.36 4.69 10.44
CA MET A 125 0.62 6.13 10.47
C MET A 125 2.00 6.50 9.91
N ARG A 126 3.07 5.73 10.19
CA ARG A 126 4.40 6.00 9.61
C ARG A 126 4.44 5.89 8.08
N GLN A 127 3.65 4.99 7.50
CA GLN A 127 3.58 4.82 6.04
C GLN A 127 2.65 5.84 5.38
N THR A 128 1.56 6.24 6.05
CA THR A 128 0.66 7.31 5.58
C THR A 128 1.29 8.70 5.72
N LEU A 129 2.10 8.96 6.77
CA LEU A 129 2.75 10.25 7.01
C LEU A 129 3.90 10.56 6.04
N LYS A 130 4.38 9.57 5.27
CA LYS A 130 5.32 9.77 4.14
C LYS A 130 4.63 10.29 2.88
N ILE A 131 3.31 10.48 2.89
CA ILE A 131 2.60 11.26 1.89
C ILE A 131 2.79 12.73 2.28
N PRO A 132 3.32 13.61 1.41
CA PRO A 132 3.34 15.03 1.70
C PRO A 132 1.89 15.46 1.97
N VAL A 133 1.68 16.03 3.16
CA VAL A 133 0.41 16.58 3.68
C VAL A 133 -0.25 17.59 2.71
N PHE A 134 0.46 17.96 1.65
CA PHE A 134 -0.04 18.71 0.50
C PHE A 134 -1.33 18.15 -0.11
N LEU A 135 -1.51 16.84 -0.19
CA LEU A 135 -2.71 16.25 -0.82
C LEU A 135 -3.94 16.23 0.09
N LYS A 136 -3.77 16.28 1.42
CA LYS A 136 -4.89 16.30 2.38
C LYS A 136 -5.56 17.67 2.45
N ASN A 137 -4.85 18.75 2.05
CA ASN A 137 -5.32 20.13 2.14
C ASN A 137 -5.60 20.80 0.79
N LEU A 138 -5.62 20.07 -0.33
CA LEU A 138 -5.92 20.65 -1.64
C LEU A 138 -7.26 21.42 -1.72
N PRO A 139 -8.39 20.98 -1.11
CA PRO A 139 -9.61 21.78 -1.12
C PRO A 139 -9.54 23.02 -0.21
N CYS A 140 -8.62 23.06 0.76
CA CYS A 140 -8.46 24.19 1.68
C CYS A 140 -7.55 25.29 1.10
N LEU A 141 -6.54 24.91 0.31
CA LEU A 141 -5.64 25.84 -0.39
C LEU A 141 -6.34 26.58 -1.54
N LEU A 142 -7.26 25.91 -2.25
CA LEU A 142 -8.08 26.53 -3.30
C LEU A 142 -9.07 27.56 -2.72
N SER A 143 -9.68 27.29 -1.57
CA SER A 143 -10.54 28.29 -0.90
C SER A 143 -9.76 29.52 -0.42
N LEU A 144 -8.52 29.34 0.04
CA LEU A 144 -7.68 30.44 0.51
C LEU A 144 -7.18 31.32 -0.64
N LEU A 145 -6.85 30.73 -1.80
CA LEU A 145 -6.42 31.46 -3.00
C LEU A 145 -7.56 32.25 -3.63
N VAL A 146 -8.78 31.69 -3.68
CA VAL A 146 -9.97 32.41 -4.18
C VAL A 146 -10.32 33.58 -3.25
N LEU A 147 -10.20 33.41 -1.94
CA LEU A 147 -10.39 34.50 -0.97
C LEU A 147 -9.31 35.58 -1.08
N LEU A 148 -8.04 35.23 -1.26
CA LEU A 148 -6.94 36.18 -1.45
C LEU A 148 -7.11 37.02 -2.72
N VAL A 149 -7.50 36.41 -3.83
CA VAL A 149 -7.75 37.12 -5.11
C VAL A 149 -8.97 38.05 -5.01
N LEU A 150 -9.97 37.71 -4.19
CA LEU A 150 -11.13 38.55 -3.94
C LEU A 150 -10.87 39.67 -2.90
N TYR A 151 -9.93 39.50 -1.97
CA TYR A 151 -9.61 40.49 -0.92
C TYR A 151 -8.52 41.48 -1.32
N THR A 152 -7.56 41.10 -2.15
CA THR A 152 -6.58 42.04 -2.73
C THR A 152 -7.14 42.61 -4.03
N GLY A 153 -8.13 43.48 -3.91
CA GLY A 153 -8.68 44.25 -5.03
C GLY A 153 -7.66 45.19 -5.66
N ALA A 154 -6.78 44.66 -6.51
CA ALA A 154 -5.81 45.44 -7.28
C ALA A 154 -5.30 44.70 -8.52
N TYR A 155 -6.18 44.28 -9.43
CA TYR A 155 -5.79 44.20 -10.84
C TYR A 155 -6.89 44.76 -11.72
N ALA A 156 -6.56 45.91 -12.31
CA ALA A 156 -7.34 46.62 -13.29
C ALA A 156 -7.72 45.69 -14.43
N ILE A 157 -9.04 45.49 -14.59
CA ILE A 157 -9.65 44.89 -15.77
C ILE A 157 -9.36 45.83 -16.95
N ARG A 158 -8.46 45.44 -17.86
CA ARG A 158 -8.43 45.99 -19.22
C ARG A 158 -9.36 45.14 -20.08
N PRO A 159 -10.33 45.73 -20.81
CA PRO A 159 -11.30 44.97 -21.57
C PRO A 159 -10.67 44.55 -22.89
N TYR A 160 -10.65 43.23 -23.16
CA TYR A 160 -10.72 42.73 -24.52
C TYR A 160 -12.13 42.15 -24.68
N GLY A 161 -12.89 42.81 -25.55
CA GLY A 161 -14.29 42.54 -25.77
C GLY A 161 -14.58 41.22 -26.47
N LEU A 162 -15.84 40.80 -26.28
CA LEU A 162 -16.72 40.06 -27.18
C LEU A 162 -16.11 38.89 -27.97
N TYR A 163 -16.60 37.67 -27.70
CA TYR A 163 -17.47 36.90 -28.60
C TYR A 163 -17.86 35.56 -27.95
N CYS A 164 -19.13 35.40 -27.59
CA CYS A 164 -19.94 34.18 -27.80
C CYS A 164 -21.31 34.33 -27.12
N MET A 165 -22.30 34.75 -27.89
CA MET A 165 -23.71 34.40 -27.69
C MET A 165 -24.24 33.95 -29.05
N MET A 166 -24.27 32.63 -29.25
CA MET A 166 -25.37 31.84 -29.82
C MET A 166 -24.95 30.37 -29.91
#